data_AF-A0AA86J7V1-F1
#
_entry.id   AF-A0AA86J7V1-F1
#
_cell.length_a   1.000
_cell.length_b   1.000
_cell.length_c   1.000
_cell.angle_alpha   90.00
_cell.angle_beta   90.00
_cell.angle_gamma   90.00
#
_symmetry.space_group_name_H-M   'P 1'
#
loop_
_entity.id
_entity.type
_entity.pdbx_description
1 polymer ?
#
loop_
_entity_poly.entity_id
_entity_poly.type
_entity_poly.pdbx_seq_one_letter_code
_entity_poly.pdbx_strand_id
1 'polypeptide(L)' 'MVVLVRCTDDTITVALEANLKQLVREGSIKSFLRAGEWVDAVASLERKKRPATLCEGRYVTLVSGF' A
#
# COMPACT_ATOMS: atom_id res chain seq x y z
N MET A 1 1.83 -17.86 -12.70
CA MET A 1 1.17 -17.91 -11.39
C MET A 1 0.52 -16.54 -11.13
N VAL A 2 -0.70 -16.53 -10.62
CA VAL A 2 -1.48 -15.31 -10.33
C VAL A 2 -1.64 -15.15 -8.82
N VAL A 3 -1.66 -13.90 -8.35
CA VAL A 3 -1.80 -13.54 -6.94
C VAL A 3 -2.92 -12.52 -6.78
N LEU A 4 -3.62 -12.59 -5.65
CA LEU A 4 -4.60 -11.56 -5.28
C LEU A 4 -3.84 -10.32 -4.82
N VAL A 5 -4.31 -9.15 -5.24
CA VAL A 5 -3.76 -7.86 -4.85
C VAL A 5 -4.90 -6.95 -4.43
N ARG A 6 -4.66 -6.12 -3.41
CA ARG A 6 -5.56 -5.07 -2.95
C ARG A 6 -5.05 -3.75 -3.49
N CYS A 7 -5.83 -3.08 -4.32
CA CYS A 7 -5.52 -1.76 -4.82
C CYS A 7 -5.56 -0.71 -3.71
N THR A 8 -5.04 0.47 -4.01
CA THR A 8 -5.13 1.67 -3.16
C THR A 8 -6.56 2.14 -2.93
N ASP A 9 -7.46 1.86 -3.89
CA ASP A 9 -8.90 2.09 -3.82
C ASP A 9 -9.65 0.97 -3.06
N ASP A 10 -8.93 0.14 -2.30
CA ASP A 10 -9.50 -0.97 -1.52
C ASP A 10 -10.19 -2.09 -2.34
N THR A 11 -10.21 -1.96 -3.67
CA THR A 11 -10.66 -3.00 -4.61
C THR A 11 -9.68 -4.17 -4.65
N ILE A 12 -10.18 -5.41 -4.53
CA ILE A 12 -9.38 -6.63 -4.64
C ILE A 12 -9.40 -7.12 -6.10
N THR A 13 -8.22 -7.31 -6.68
CA THR A 13 -8.06 -7.78 -8.06
C THR A 13 -7.04 -8.91 -8.13
N VAL A 14 -6.98 -9.60 -9.26
CA VAL A 14 -6.01 -10.68 -9.51
C VAL A 14 -4.94 -10.13 -10.47
N ALA A 15 -3.67 -10.25 -10.08
CA ALA A 15 -2.54 -9.82 -10.89
C ALA A 15 -1.55 -10.97 -11.12
N LEU A 16 -0.80 -10.89 -12.21
CA LEU A 16 0.33 -11.79 -12.45
C LEU A 16 1.46 -11.50 -11.47
N GLU A 17 2.09 -12.54 -10.92
CA GLU A 17 3.26 -12.35 -10.05
C GLU A 17 4.41 -11.60 -10.72
N ALA A 18 4.57 -11.76 -12.05
CA ALA A 18 5.57 -11.03 -12.83
C ALA A 18 5.35 -9.51 -12.76
N ASN A 19 4.09 -9.07 -12.73
CA ASN A 19 3.72 -7.66 -12.68
C ASN A 19 3.65 -7.12 -11.24
N LEU A 20 3.68 -7.98 -10.23
CA LEU A 20 3.58 -7.59 -8.82
C LEU A 20 4.69 -6.60 -8.44
N LYS A 21 5.94 -6.87 -8.83
CA LYS A 21 7.08 -5.96 -8.58
C LYS A 21 6.85 -4.58 -9.20
N GLN A 22 6.21 -4.52 -10.35
CA GLN A 22 5.92 -3.26 -11.03
C GLN A 22 4.79 -2.51 -10.33
N LEU A 23 3.68 -3.20 -10.02
CA LEU A 23 2.54 -2.65 -9.30
C LEU A 23 2.91 -2.10 -7.91
N VAL A 24 3.79 -2.79 -7.18
CA VAL A 24 4.35 -2.30 -5.91
C VAL A 24 5.18 -1.03 -6.13
N ARG A 25 6.01 -1.02 -7.18
CA ARG A 25 6.89 0.13 -7.49
C ARG A 25 6.12 1.36 -7.97
N GLU A 26 5.02 1.15 -8.70
CA GLU A 26 4.12 2.21 -9.15
C GLU A 26 3.19 2.71 -8.04
N GLY A 27 3.11 1.98 -6.92
CA GLY A 27 2.21 2.33 -5.82
C GLY A 27 0.74 2.08 -6.13
N SER A 28 0.44 1.22 -7.10
CA SER A 28 -0.93 0.90 -7.53
C SER A 28 -1.64 -0.08 -6.58
N ILE A 29 -0.87 -0.80 -5.76
CA ILE A 29 -1.41 -1.78 -4.80
C ILE A 29 -0.93 -1.48 -3.39
N LYS A 30 -1.82 -1.75 -2.43
CA LYS A 30 -1.63 -1.58 -0.99
C LYS A 30 -1.11 -2.86 -0.34
N SER A 31 -1.64 -4.01 -0.74
CA SER A 31 -1.19 -5.31 -0.27
C SER A 31 -1.41 -6.41 -1.30
N PHE A 32 -0.76 -7.55 -1.13
CA PHE A 32 -0.93 -8.72 -1.99
C PHE A 32 -0.98 -10.00 -1.18
N LEU A 33 -1.78 -10.97 -1.62
CA LEU A 33 -1.91 -12.26 -0.98
C LEU A 33 -0.77 -13.18 -1.44
N ARG A 34 0.03 -13.64 -0.48
CA ARG A 34 1.09 -14.61 -0.70
C ARG A 34 0.94 -15.74 0.33
N ALA A 35 0.88 -16.98 -0.14
CA ALA A 35 0.78 -18.17 0.70
C ALA A 35 -0.36 -18.14 1.75
N GLY A 36 -1.47 -17.45 1.46
CA GLY A 36 -2.61 -17.31 2.36
C GLY A 36 -2.55 -16.12 3.31
N GLU A 37 -1.48 -15.32 3.27
CA GLU A 37 -1.32 -14.13 4.09
C GLU A 37 -1.28 -12.86 3.23
N TRP A 38 -1.87 -11.77 3.73
CA TRP A 38 -1.80 -10.45 3.08
C TRP A 38 -0.51 -9.74 3.46
N VAL A 39 0.35 -9.52 2.47
CA VAL A 39 1.63 -8.83 2.62
C VAL A 39 1.48 -7.40 2.13
N ASP A 40 1.86 -6.44 2.96
CA ASP A 40 1.75 -5.02 2.63
C ASP A 40 2.81 -4.58 1.61
N ALA A 41 2.37 -3.89 0.55
CA ALA A 41 3.23 -3.40 -0.52
C ALA A 41 3.89 -2.05 -0.17
N VAL A 42 3.29 -1.28 0.75
CA VAL A 42 3.72 0.09 1.10
C VAL A 42 5.07 0.09 1.82
N ALA A 43 5.34 -0.95 2.62
CA ALA A 43 6.59 -1.09 3.37
C ALA A 43 7.86 -1.12 2.49
N SER A 44 7.72 -1.47 1.19
CA SER A 44 8.87 -1.56 0.29
C SER A 44 9.18 -0.26 -0.48
N LEU A 45 8.24 0.70 -0.54
CA LEU A 45 8.45 1.98 -1.23
C LEU A 45 9.19 2.98 -0.33
N GLU A 46 8.94 2.92 0.99
CA GLU A 46 9.60 3.74 2.02
C GLU A 46 11.13 3.53 2.08
N ARG A 47 11.65 2.39 1.62
CA ARG A 47 13.08 2.07 1.73
C ARG A 47 13.96 2.68 0.64
N LYS A 48 13.40 3.29 -0.40
CA LYS A 48 14.17 3.89 -1.51
C LYS A 48 14.08 5.41 -1.61
N LYS A 49 13.45 6.09 -0.66
CA LYS A 49 13.39 7.55 -0.60
C LYS A 49 13.69 8.04 0.83
N ARG A 50 14.95 8.01 1.26
CA ARG A 50 15.36 8.77 2.46
C ARG A 50 15.40 10.28 2.14
N PRO A 51 15.36 11.17 3.14
CA PRO A 51 14.54 11.20 4.34
C PRO A 51 13.58 12.40 4.27
N ALA A 52 12.29 12.21 4.54
CA ALA A 52 11.40 13.33 4.80
C ALA A 52 10.55 12.97 6.03
N THR A 53 11.01 13.47 7.17
CA THR A 53 10.20 14.16 8.18
C THR A 53 8.70 13.83 8.21
N LEU A 54 8.26 13.42 9.40
CA LEU A 54 7.00 13.84 10.03
C LEU A 54 5.73 13.55 9.22
N CYS A 55 4.95 12.56 9.66
CA CYS A 55 3.89 12.88 10.61
C CYS A 55 3.10 11.62 10.98
N GLU A 56 3.15 11.35 12.27
CA GLU A 56 2.08 10.76 13.05
C GLU A 56 0.73 11.36 12.65
N GLY A 57 0.00 10.69 11.75
CA GLY A 57 -1.38 11.00 11.42
C GLY A 57 -2.33 10.51 12.51
N ARG A 58 -2.11 10.97 13.75
CA ARG A 58 -3.13 10.91 14.80
C ARG A 58 -4.31 11.74 14.32
N TYR A 59 -5.45 11.08 14.20
CA TYR A 59 -6.76 11.69 14.04
C TYR A 59 -6.94 12.80 15.10
N VAL A 60 -6.84 14.06 14.68
CA VAL A 60 -7.33 15.20 15.45
C VAL A 60 -8.36 15.92 14.60
N THR A 61 -9.61 15.54 14.80
CA THR A 61 -10.78 16.31 14.38
C THR A 61 -10.76 17.65 15.10
N LEU A 62 -10.49 18.74 14.37
CA LEU A 62 -10.72 20.10 14.84
C LEU A 62 -12.23 20.39 14.74
N VAL A 63 -12.92 20.38 15.88
CA VAL A 63 -14.27 20.95 16.01
C VAL A 63 -14.10 22.46 16.21
N SER A 64 -14.55 23.24 15.23
CA SER A 64 -14.65 24.70 15.31
C SER A 64 -16.04 25.06 15.86
N GLY A 65 -16.08 25.77 16.99
CA GLY A 65 -17.29 26.38 17.55
C GLY A 65 -17.25 27.89 17.37
N PHE A 66 -18.36 28.45 16.90
CA PHE A 66 -18.63 29.89 16.73
C PHE A 66 -18.79 30.61 18.07
#